data_AF-A0A1F8H5P7-F1
#
_entry.id   AF-A0A1F8H5P7-F1
#
_cell.length_a   1.000
_cell.length_b   1.000
_cell.length_c   1.000
_cell.angle_alpha   90.00
_cell.angle_beta   90.00
_cell.angle_gamma   90.00
#
_symmetry.space_group_name_H-M   'P 1'
#
loop_
_entity.id
_entity.type
_entity.pdbx_description
1 polymer ?
#
loop_
_entity_poly.entity_id
_entity_poly.type
_entity_poly.pdbx_seq_one_letter_code
_entity_poly.pdbx_strand_id
1 'polypeptide(L)'
;MPVILKENEIIHRMINKHWIVFYLPVWVILMSVFGLIFTRFYFNFTFFGFDKQVFLVAGLIITLYLLYKFYIWHNNALIITSERLIAKDQYGLFSKRIRAMLYEDIIDISYIQKGMTPVLCNYGTLIIRMSSGTRILLKMVPDPWKAVEAINQLKLALKPRGEEKNPEENHGQTLSV
;
A
#
# COMPACT_ATOMS: atom_id res chain seq x y z
N MET A 1 9.86 3.78 -15.69
CA MET A 1 11.25 3.45 -15.34
C MET A 1 11.22 2.09 -14.68
N PRO A 2 11.90 1.08 -15.25
CA PRO A 2 12.10 -0.19 -14.57
C PRO A 2 12.83 0.07 -13.25
N VAL A 3 12.45 -0.63 -12.19
CA VAL A 3 13.26 -0.66 -10.97
C VAL A 3 14.55 -1.36 -11.37
N ILE A 4 15.69 -0.65 -11.32
CA ILE A 4 16.99 -1.23 -11.62
C ILE A 4 17.34 -2.11 -10.42
N LEU A 5 17.13 -3.41 -10.58
CA LEU A 5 17.51 -4.44 -9.62
C LEU A 5 19.02 -4.66 -9.72
N LYS A 6 19.70 -4.87 -8.59
CA LYS A 6 21.09 -5.36 -8.63
C LYS A 6 21.09 -6.80 -9.16
N GLU A 7 22.18 -7.22 -9.81
CA GLU A 7 22.31 -8.47 -10.56
C GLU A 7 22.03 -9.77 -9.77
N ASN A 8 21.87 -9.71 -8.44
CA ASN A 8 21.59 -10.88 -7.58
C ASN A 8 20.37 -10.69 -6.64
N GLU A 9 19.51 -9.71 -6.91
CA GLU A 9 18.37 -9.36 -6.05
C GLU A 9 17.10 -10.14 -6.45
N ILE A 10 16.77 -11.20 -5.71
CA ILE A 10 15.59 -12.04 -5.96
C ILE A 10 14.35 -11.35 -5.37
N ILE A 11 13.27 -11.26 -6.16
CA ILE A 11 11.97 -10.75 -5.69
C ILE A 11 11.26 -11.89 -4.97
N HIS A 12 11.16 -11.84 -3.65
CA HIS A 12 10.49 -12.87 -2.87
C HIS A 12 8.97 -12.68 -2.88
N ARG A 13 8.50 -11.41 -2.86
CA ARG A 13 7.07 -11.12 -2.85
C ARG A 13 6.75 -9.74 -3.44
N MET A 14 5.74 -9.69 -4.30
CA MET A 14 5.10 -8.44 -4.71
C MET A 14 3.73 -8.32 -4.04
N ILE A 15 3.55 -7.27 -3.25
CA ILE A 15 2.28 -6.93 -2.61
C ILE A 15 1.73 -5.70 -3.33
N ASN A 16 0.71 -5.90 -4.16
CA ASN A 16 0.02 -4.81 -4.83
C ASN A 16 -0.94 -4.10 -3.86
N LYS A 17 -1.26 -2.84 -4.14
CA LYS A 17 -2.21 -2.07 -3.31
C LYS A 17 -3.59 -2.73 -3.27
N HIS A 18 -4.31 -2.61 -2.16
CA HIS A 18 -5.60 -3.30 -1.98
C HIS A 18 -6.64 -2.88 -3.05
N TRP A 19 -7.31 -3.85 -3.66
CA TRP A 19 -8.39 -3.70 -4.66
C TRP A 19 -9.55 -2.78 -4.27
N ILE A 20 -9.82 -2.58 -2.97
CA ILE A 20 -10.85 -1.65 -2.48
C ILE A 20 -10.63 -0.20 -2.93
N VAL A 21 -9.38 0.18 -3.22
CA VAL A 21 -9.04 1.51 -3.76
C VAL A 21 -9.69 1.73 -5.13
N PHE A 22 -9.98 0.64 -5.85
CA PHE A 22 -10.70 0.63 -7.12
C PHE A 22 -12.22 0.55 -6.94
N TYR A 23 -12.71 -0.26 -6.00
CA TYR A 23 -14.16 -0.46 -5.83
C TYR A 23 -14.91 0.81 -5.41
N LEU A 24 -14.34 1.61 -4.51
CA LEU A 24 -14.98 2.81 -3.96
C LEU A 24 -15.28 3.88 -5.03
N PRO A 25 -14.33 4.30 -5.90
CA PRO A 25 -14.62 5.24 -6.97
C PRO A 25 -15.55 4.65 -8.05
N VAL A 26 -15.44 3.36 -8.36
CA VAL A 26 -16.35 2.69 -9.31
C VAL A 26 -17.78 2.73 -8.80
N TRP A 27 -18.01 2.47 -7.52
CA TRP A 27 -19.35 2.47 -6.92
C TRP A 27 -19.96 3.87 -6.88
N VAL A 28 -19.17 4.91 -6.54
CA VAL A 28 -19.61 6.31 -6.59
C VAL A 28 -20.02 6.72 -8.01
N ILE A 29 -19.26 6.29 -9.01
CA ILE A 29 -19.57 6.53 -10.42
C ILE A 29 -20.87 5.82 -10.82
N LEU A 30 -21.03 4.56 -10.45
CA LEU A 30 -22.22 3.77 -10.74
C LEU A 30 -23.47 4.43 -10.15
N MET A 31 -23.38 4.90 -8.91
CA MET A 31 -24.43 5.70 -8.26
C MET A 31 -24.68 7.04 -8.95
N SER A 32 -23.64 7.70 -9.44
CA SER A 32 -23.77 8.96 -10.18
C SER A 32 -24.48 8.76 -11.52
N VAL A 33 -24.10 7.73 -12.29
CA VAL A 33 -24.74 7.36 -13.55
C VAL A 33 -26.19 6.93 -13.32
N PHE A 34 -26.43 6.10 -12.30
CA PHE A 34 -27.77 5.68 -11.92
C PHE A 34 -28.65 6.87 -11.53
N GLY A 35 -28.12 7.83 -10.75
CA GLY A 35 -28.82 9.06 -10.39
C GLY A 35 -29.17 9.93 -11.60
N LEU A 36 -28.28 10.04 -12.59
CA LEU A 36 -28.55 10.77 -13.83
C LEU A 36 -29.63 10.10 -14.68
N ILE A 37 -29.62 8.77 -14.78
CA ILE A 37 -30.66 8.01 -15.48
C ILE A 37 -32.01 8.12 -14.75
N PHE A 38 -31.98 8.01 -13.42
CA PHE A 38 -33.16 8.11 -12.56
C PHE A 38 -33.81 9.49 -12.65
N THR A 39 -33.02 10.56 -12.54
CA THR A 39 -33.55 11.94 -12.68
C THR A 39 -34.12 12.20 -14.06
N ARG A 40 -33.49 11.67 -15.13
CA ARG A 40 -34.03 11.77 -16.50
C ARG A 40 -35.34 11.01 -16.69
N PHE A 41 -35.50 9.84 -16.05
CA PHE A 41 -36.68 8.99 -16.17
C PHE A 41 -37.87 9.53 -15.35
N TYR A 42 -37.65 9.92 -14.09
CA TYR A 42 -38.73 10.31 -13.18
C TYR A 42 -39.11 11.79 -13.28
N PHE A 43 -38.15 12.69 -13.51
CA PHE A 43 -38.41 14.14 -13.49
C PHE A 43 -38.50 14.76 -14.88
N ASN A 44 -38.31 13.96 -15.96
CA ASN A 44 -38.18 14.46 -17.33
C ASN A 44 -37.24 15.66 -17.45
N PHE A 45 -36.19 15.68 -16.61
CA PHE A 45 -35.30 16.81 -16.49
C PHE A 45 -34.42 16.88 -17.75
N THR A 46 -34.74 17.80 -18.65
CA THR A 46 -33.96 18.09 -19.85
C THR A 46 -33.00 19.24 -19.59
N PHE A 47 -31.71 19.00 -19.78
CA PHE A 47 -30.69 20.05 -19.84
C PHE A 47 -30.83 20.84 -21.13
N PHE A 48 -31.78 21.78 -21.21
CA PHE A 48 -31.89 22.77 -22.30
C PHE A 48 -31.80 22.20 -23.74
N GLY A 49 -32.19 20.93 -23.97
CA GLY A 49 -32.10 20.26 -25.27
C GLY A 49 -30.73 19.64 -25.62
N PHE A 50 -29.75 19.69 -24.72
CA PHE A 50 -28.40 19.11 -24.87
C PHE A 50 -28.18 17.85 -24.03
N ASP A 51 -29.26 17.14 -23.68
CA ASP A 51 -29.22 15.96 -22.80
C ASP A 51 -28.18 14.94 -23.30
N LYS A 52 -28.21 14.61 -24.59
CA LYS A 52 -27.27 13.65 -25.20
C LYS A 52 -25.81 14.10 -25.09
N GLN A 53 -25.48 15.37 -25.31
CA GLN A 53 -24.09 15.86 -25.17
C GLN A 53 -23.63 15.83 -23.71
N VAL A 54 -24.50 16.20 -22.78
CA VAL A 54 -24.19 16.18 -21.34
C VAL A 54 -23.89 14.75 -20.87
N PHE A 55 -24.71 13.77 -21.28
CA PHE A 55 -24.44 12.36 -20.98
C PHE A 55 -23.13 11.86 -21.58
N LEU A 56 -22.82 12.26 -22.82
CA LEU A 56 -21.60 11.85 -23.51
C LEU A 56 -20.35 12.45 -22.82
N VAL A 57 -20.37 13.74 -22.49
CA VAL A 57 -19.26 14.42 -21.79
C VAL A 57 -19.09 13.87 -20.38
N ALA A 58 -20.18 13.66 -19.64
CA ALA A 58 -20.13 13.06 -18.31
C ALA A 58 -19.54 11.64 -18.35
N GLY A 59 -20.00 10.81 -19.29
CA GLY A 59 -19.46 9.47 -19.53
C GLY A 59 -17.96 9.50 -19.84
N LEU A 60 -17.54 10.40 -20.72
CA LEU A 60 -16.12 10.57 -21.08
C LEU A 60 -15.27 10.93 -19.85
N ILE A 61 -15.69 11.93 -19.05
CA ILE A 61 -14.97 12.36 -17.84
C ILE A 61 -14.85 11.21 -16.85
N ILE A 62 -15.94 10.45 -16.66
CA ILE A 62 -15.99 9.28 -15.80
C ILE A 62 -14.99 8.21 -16.26
N THR A 63 -14.98 7.88 -17.56
CA THR A 63 -14.06 6.89 -18.12
C THR A 63 -12.61 7.30 -17.97
N LEU A 64 -12.28 8.57 -18.26
CA LEU A 64 -10.92 9.09 -18.06
C LEU A 64 -10.50 9.05 -16.58
N TYR A 65 -11.41 9.37 -15.66
CA TYR A 65 -11.14 9.31 -14.23
C TYR A 65 -10.89 7.87 -13.75
N LEU A 66 -11.68 6.90 -14.23
CA LEU A 66 -11.47 5.48 -13.95
C LEU A 66 -10.12 5.00 -14.47
N LEU A 67 -9.77 5.35 -15.71
CA LEU A 67 -8.50 4.98 -16.29
C LEU A 67 -7.33 5.59 -15.51
N TYR A 68 -7.46 6.83 -15.07
CA TYR A 68 -6.48 7.48 -14.21
C TYR A 68 -6.30 6.77 -12.87
N LYS A 69 -7.40 6.41 -12.19
CA LYS A 69 -7.34 5.67 -10.93
C LYS A 69 -6.77 4.27 -11.10
N PHE A 70 -7.12 3.60 -12.19
CA PHE A 70 -6.58 2.30 -12.56
C PHE A 70 -5.06 2.37 -12.78
N TYR A 71 -4.59 3.36 -13.54
CA TYR A 71 -3.17 3.58 -13.79
C TYR A 71 -2.39 3.83 -12.50
N ILE A 72 -2.94 4.67 -11.60
CA ILE A 72 -2.36 4.88 -10.27
C ILE A 72 -2.29 3.56 -9.52
N TRP A 73 -3.39 2.83 -9.39
CA TRP A 73 -3.45 1.60 -8.62
C TRP A 73 -2.46 0.55 -9.15
N HIS A 74 -2.41 0.34 -10.47
CA HIS A 74 -1.50 -0.61 -11.10
C HIS A 74 -0.03 -0.28 -10.83
N ASN A 75 0.30 1.01 -10.73
CA ASN A 75 1.67 1.43 -10.46
C ASN A 75 2.05 1.47 -8.98
N ASN A 76 1.10 1.27 -8.06
CA ASN A 76 1.39 1.19 -6.63
C ASN A 76 1.65 -0.25 -6.20
N ALA A 77 2.91 -0.55 -5.89
CA ALA A 77 3.34 -1.88 -5.45
C ALA A 77 4.40 -1.79 -4.37
N LEU A 78 4.33 -2.69 -3.40
CA LEU A 78 5.37 -2.95 -2.42
C LEU A 78 6.10 -4.21 -2.84
N ILE A 79 7.38 -4.08 -3.15
CA ILE A 79 8.23 -5.17 -3.62
C ILE A 79 9.17 -5.52 -2.46
N ILE A 80 9.08 -6.76 -2.01
CA ILE A 80 9.94 -7.33 -0.97
C ILE A 80 11.03 -8.11 -1.67
N THR A 81 12.29 -7.67 -1.52
CA THR A 81 13.47 -8.35 -2.07
C THR A 81 14.31 -8.97 -0.95
N SER A 82 15.32 -9.76 -1.30
CA SER A 82 16.21 -10.39 -0.31
C SER A 82 17.06 -9.40 0.50
N GLU A 83 17.37 -8.23 -0.06
CA GLU A 83 18.25 -7.23 0.59
C GLU A 83 17.48 -6.02 1.15
N ARG A 84 16.34 -5.68 0.56
CA ARG A 84 15.63 -4.42 0.88
C ARG A 84 14.14 -4.48 0.54
N LEU A 85 13.42 -3.53 1.12
CA LEU A 85 12.02 -3.27 0.83
C LEU A 85 11.91 -2.09 -0.13
N ILE A 86 11.29 -2.30 -1.30
CA ILE A 86 11.08 -1.25 -2.31
C ILE A 86 9.59 -0.89 -2.34
N ALA A 87 9.25 0.30 -1.85
CA ALA A 87 7.91 0.85 -1.93
C ALA A 87 7.80 1.81 -3.12
N LYS A 88 6.94 1.46 -4.09
CA LYS A 88 6.58 2.31 -5.22
C LYS A 88 5.20 2.92 -4.95
N ASP A 89 5.19 4.20 -4.61
CA ASP A 89 3.97 4.99 -4.42
C ASP A 89 3.77 5.94 -5.60
N GLN A 90 2.66 5.78 -6.33
CA GLN A 90 2.24 6.72 -7.36
C GLN A 90 1.00 7.47 -6.87
N TYR A 91 1.11 8.80 -6.78
CA TYR A 91 0.02 9.68 -6.32
C TYR A 91 -0.49 10.65 -7.39
N GLY A 92 0.18 10.73 -8.54
CA GLY A 92 -0.27 11.50 -9.71
C GLY A 92 0.14 10.88 -11.05
N LEU A 93 -0.27 11.50 -12.16
CA LEU A 93 0.20 11.12 -13.51
C LEU A 93 1.72 11.26 -13.64
N PHE A 94 2.26 12.35 -13.11
CA PHE A 94 3.69 12.69 -13.20
C PHE A 94 4.41 12.62 -11.85
N SER A 95 3.69 12.30 -10.78
CA SER A 95 4.23 12.29 -9.43
C SER A 95 4.28 10.87 -8.88
N LYS A 96 5.51 10.35 -8.81
CA LYS A 96 5.84 9.04 -8.26
C LYS A 96 6.90 9.19 -7.18
N ARG A 97 6.88 8.30 -6.19
CA ARG A 97 7.88 8.18 -5.13
C ARG A 97 8.30 6.73 -5.04
N ILE A 98 9.59 6.51 -5.22
CA ILE A 98 10.20 5.19 -5.04
C ILE A 98 11.06 5.30 -3.78
N ARG A 99 10.82 4.42 -2.82
CA ARG A 99 11.58 4.35 -1.57
C ARG A 99 12.19 2.95 -1.45
N ALA A 100 13.51 2.88 -1.37
CA ALA A 100 14.22 1.67 -1.01
C ALA A 100 14.63 1.76 0.46
N MET A 101 14.36 0.72 1.24
CA MET A 101 14.66 0.63 2.66
C MET A 101 15.42 -0.67 2.91
N LEU A 102 16.64 -0.60 3.44
CA LEU A 102 17.38 -1.80 3.84
C LEU A 102 16.77 -2.38 5.12
N TYR A 103 16.83 -3.70 5.29
CA TYR A 103 16.29 -4.36 6.49
C TYR A 103 17.02 -3.93 7.77
N GLU A 104 18.32 -3.65 7.68
CA GLU A 104 19.17 -3.20 8.80
C GLU A 104 18.73 -1.85 9.36
N ASP A 105 18.26 -0.96 8.49
CA ASP A 105 17.81 0.38 8.90
C ASP A 105 16.42 0.35 9.54
N ILE A 106 15.66 -0.74 9.42
CA ILE A 106 14.31 -0.81 9.95
C ILE A 106 14.38 -1.13 11.45
N ILE A 107 14.07 -0.15 12.30
CA ILE A 107 13.96 -0.36 13.75
C ILE A 107 12.69 -1.15 14.05
N ASP A 108 11.55 -0.63 13.62
CA ASP A 108 10.23 -1.08 14.01
C ASP A 108 9.24 -0.95 12.86
N ILE A 109 8.31 -1.91 12.79
CA ILE A 109 7.23 -1.94 11.81
C ILE A 109 5.93 -2.13 12.56
N SER A 110 5.04 -1.16 12.43
CA SER A 110 3.70 -1.20 12.99
C SER A 110 2.66 -0.98 11.90
N TYR A 111 1.42 -1.34 12.18
CA TYR A 111 0.30 -1.07 11.28
C TYR A 111 -0.84 -0.40 12.03
N ILE A 112 -1.60 0.42 11.31
CA ILE A 112 -2.80 1.09 11.82
C ILE A 112 -3.95 0.79 10.87
N GLN A 113 -5.03 0.23 11.41
CA GLN A 113 -6.34 0.11 10.77
C GLN A 113 -7.31 1.01 11.54
N LYS A 114 -7.63 2.18 10.98
CA LYS A 114 -8.52 3.17 11.64
C LYS A 114 -9.82 3.32 10.85
N GLY A 115 -10.94 2.89 11.44
CA GLY A 115 -12.30 3.00 10.89
C GLY A 115 -12.94 1.64 10.61
N MET A 116 -14.23 1.64 10.25
CA MET A 116 -14.96 0.41 9.92
C MET A 116 -14.52 -0.19 8.58
N THR A 117 -14.34 0.66 7.56
CA THR A 117 -14.00 0.21 6.20
C THR A 117 -12.64 -0.51 6.09
N PRO A 118 -11.56 -0.08 6.77
CA PRO A 118 -10.28 -0.79 6.71
C PRO A 118 -10.29 -2.14 7.45
N VAL A 119 -11.11 -2.27 8.50
CA VAL A 119 -11.27 -3.53 9.25
C VAL A 119 -12.08 -4.53 8.44
N LEU A 120 -13.22 -4.12 7.88
CA LEU A 120 -14.08 -4.97 7.06
C LEU A 120 -13.40 -5.46 5.78
N CYS A 121 -12.63 -4.58 5.14
CA CYS A 121 -11.95 -4.88 3.89
C CYS A 121 -10.47 -5.25 4.09
N ASN A 122 -10.05 -5.51 5.33
CA ASN A 122 -8.70 -5.95 5.73
C ASN A 122 -7.53 -5.18 5.08
N TYR A 123 -7.61 -3.85 5.00
CA TYR A 123 -6.51 -3.00 4.53
C TYR A 123 -6.09 -2.04 5.64
N GLY A 124 -4.83 -1.59 5.62
CA GLY A 124 -4.32 -0.68 6.64
C GLY A 124 -3.23 0.26 6.15
N THR A 125 -2.72 1.05 7.08
CA THR A 125 -1.52 1.88 6.88
C THR A 125 -0.37 1.22 7.60
N LEU A 126 0.67 0.83 6.87
CA LEU A 126 1.92 0.34 7.41
C LEU A 126 2.81 1.54 7.78
N ILE A 127 3.39 1.51 8.97
CA ILE A 127 4.28 2.52 9.51
C ILE A 127 5.63 1.86 9.73
N ILE A 128 6.60 2.25 8.92
CA ILE A 128 7.97 1.77 9.01
C ILE A 128 8.80 2.87 9.66
N ARG A 129 9.49 2.54 10.74
CA ARG A 129 10.40 3.46 11.44
C ARG A 129 11.84 3.06 11.13
N MET A 130 12.58 4.01 10.57
CA MET A 130 13.98 3.84 10.24
C MET A 130 14.89 4.29 11.39
N SER A 131 16.12 3.76 11.42
CA SER A 131 17.23 4.13 12.31
C SER A 131 17.54 5.61 12.27
N SER A 132 17.43 6.23 11.09
CA SER A 132 17.57 7.67 10.86
C SER A 132 16.49 8.54 11.51
N GLY A 133 15.49 7.94 12.18
CA GLY A 133 14.33 8.65 12.72
C GLY A 133 13.23 8.95 11.68
N THR A 134 13.47 8.63 10.40
CA THR A 134 12.49 8.82 9.33
C THR A 134 11.32 7.85 9.49
N ARG A 135 10.09 8.36 9.41
CA ARG A 135 8.85 7.55 9.42
C ARG A 135 8.29 7.46 8.01
N ILE A 136 8.14 6.23 7.51
CA ILE A 136 7.59 5.94 6.20
C ILE A 136 6.19 5.37 6.39
N LEU A 137 5.21 6.10 5.85
CA LEU A 137 3.80 5.73 5.87
C LEU A 137 3.43 5.15 4.50
N LEU A 138 3.01 3.88 4.49
CA LEU A 138 2.48 3.19 3.32
C LEU A 138 1.00 2.95 3.55
N LYS A 139 0.15 3.67 2.80
CA LYS A 139 -1.30 3.63 2.98
C LYS A 139 -1.95 2.58 2.09
N MET A 140 -3.02 1.96 2.59
CA MET A 140 -3.87 0.99 1.86
C MET A 140 -3.12 -0.28 1.44
N VAL A 141 -2.26 -0.77 2.33
CA VAL A 141 -1.59 -2.07 2.19
C VAL A 141 -2.63 -3.16 2.48
N PRO A 142 -2.83 -4.15 1.58
CA PRO A 142 -3.71 -5.28 1.83
C PRO A 142 -3.11 -6.16 2.94
N ASP A 143 -3.94 -6.68 3.84
CA ASP A 143 -3.53 -7.56 4.93
C ASP A 143 -2.26 -7.05 5.65
N PRO A 144 -2.30 -5.87 6.30
CA PRO A 144 -1.11 -5.26 6.89
C PRO A 144 -0.43 -6.18 7.92
N TRP A 145 -1.19 -7.00 8.63
CA TRP A 145 -0.68 -8.03 9.54
C TRP A 145 0.25 -9.02 8.83
N LYS A 146 -0.17 -9.58 7.68
CA LYS A 146 0.66 -10.53 6.91
C LYS A 146 1.91 -9.86 6.37
N ALA A 147 1.84 -8.58 6.01
CA ALA A 147 2.99 -7.81 5.56
C ALA A 147 4.02 -7.63 6.70
N VAL A 148 3.56 -7.27 7.91
CA VAL A 148 4.43 -7.16 9.10
C VAL A 148 5.08 -8.50 9.41
N GLU A 149 4.30 -9.57 9.45
CA GLU A 149 4.79 -10.92 9.74
C GLU A 149 5.85 -11.36 8.73
N ALA A 150 5.58 -11.19 7.43
CA ALA A 150 6.54 -11.55 6.38
C ALA A 150 7.85 -10.76 6.49
N ILE A 151 7.79 -9.48 6.83
CA ILE A 151 9.00 -8.66 6.99
C ILE A 151 9.76 -9.07 8.26
N ASN A 152 9.07 -9.36 9.37
CA ASN A 152 9.70 -9.83 10.59
C ASN A 152 10.40 -11.18 10.40
N GLN A 153 9.77 -12.12 9.70
CA GLN A 153 10.38 -13.41 9.37
C GLN A 153 11.65 -13.25 8.51
N LEU A 154 11.62 -12.36 7.52
CA LEU A 154 12.80 -12.05 6.72
C LEU A 154 13.90 -11.38 7.55
N LYS A 155 13.54 -10.46 8.45
CA LYS A 155 14.50 -9.81 9.36
C LYS A 155 15.15 -10.82 10.30
N LEU A 156 14.40 -11.80 10.80
CA LEU A 156 14.93 -12.90 11.62
C LEU A 156 15.86 -13.82 10.82
N ALA A 157 15.51 -14.14 9.57
CA ALA A 157 16.35 -14.96 8.71
C ALA A 157 17.67 -14.27 8.31
N LEU A 158 17.66 -12.94 8.22
CA LEU A 158 18.84 -12.12 7.91
C LEU A 158 19.69 -11.79 9.14
N LYS A 159 19.13 -11.89 10.36
CA LYS A 159 19.90 -11.72 11.59
C LYS A 159 20.91 -12.88 11.66
N PRO A 160 22.23 -12.63 11.61
CA PRO A 160 23.20 -13.69 11.66
C PRO A 160 22.99 -14.51 12.93
N ARG A 161 23.05 -15.83 12.81
CA ARG A 161 22.86 -16.85 13.86
C ARG A 161 23.84 -16.71 15.06
N GLY A 162 24.67 -15.66 15.09
CA GLY A 162 25.70 -15.40 16.09
C GLY A 162 25.27 -14.56 17.30
N GLU A 163 23.98 -14.25 17.48
CA GLU A 163 23.46 -13.65 18.71
C GLU A 163 22.67 -14.66 19.57
N GLU A 164 22.98 -15.96 19.50
CA GLU A 164 22.85 -16.81 20.69
C GLU A 164 23.93 -16.38 21.68
N LYS A 165 23.64 -15.31 22.42
CA LYS A 165 24.48 -14.84 23.51
C LYS A 165 24.51 -15.96 24.57
N ASN A 166 25.66 -16.64 24.61
CA ASN A 166 26.05 -17.66 25.57
C ASN A 166 25.53 -17.34 26.99
N PRO A 167 24.63 -18.16 27.59
CA PRO A 167 24.17 -17.97 28.96
C PRO A 167 25.23 -18.29 30.04
N GLU A 168 26.44 -18.77 29.68
CA GLU A 168 27.36 -19.37 30.66
C GLU A 168 28.47 -18.48 31.21
N GLU A 169 28.48 -17.17 30.93
CA GLU A 169 29.50 -16.28 31.52
C GLU A 169 28.92 -15.41 32.66
N ASN A 170 28.36 -16.07 33.66
CA ASN A 170 28.31 -15.53 35.02
C ASN A 170 28.55 -16.66 36.03
N HIS A 171 29.68 -17.34 35.89
CA HIS A 171 30.24 -18.15 36.97
C HIS A 171 30.91 -17.24 38.00
N GLY A 172 30.63 -17.52 39.27
CA GLY A 172 31.66 -17.41 40.30
C GLY A 172 31.72 -16.10 41.06
N GLN A 173 30.70 -15.82 41.88
CA GLN A 173 30.95 -15.23 43.20
C GLN A 173 30.10 -15.96 44.25
N THR A 174 30.53 -17.19 44.57
CA THR A 174 30.33 -17.78 45.90
C THR A 174 31.65 -17.73 46.65
N LEU A 175 31.59 -17.08 47.82
CA LEU A 175 32.41 -17.24 49.04
C LEU A 175 33.78 -16.56 49.10
N SER A 176 33.88 -15.54 49.98
CA SER A 176 34.83 -15.58 51.11
C SER A 176 34.61 -14.43 52.10
N VAL A 177 34.49 -14.81 53.38
CA VAL A 177 34.53 -14.05 54.65
C VAL A 177 33.22 -13.43 55.14
#